data_AF-A0A7W7K0S8-F1
#
_entry.id   AF-A0A7W7K0S8-F1
#
_cell.length_a   1.000
_cell.length_b   1.000
_cell.length_c   1.000
_cell.angle_alpha   90.00
_cell.angle_beta   90.00
_cell.angle_gamma   90.00
#
_symmetry.space_group_name_H-M   'P 1'
#
loop_
_entity.id
_entity.type
_entity.pdbx_description
1 polymer ?
#
loop_
_entity_poly.entity_id
_entity_poly.type
_entity_poly.pdbx_seq_one_letter_code
_entity_poly.pdbx_strand_id
1 'polypeptide(L)'
;MTTLAGTKIRRFREERSLTRAAFGAWFDIPGSTVQGWEKDGKRANAKVANLIAAHGIAGHADWNVTVRDAENDMHASWSPSSWKAAEARQLPNYPDQGALDAATNQLTSFPPLVFAGEARELTSELAKVSRGEAFLLQGGDCAESFAEFHPNNIRDTFRVLLQMAVVLTFASKLPTVKLGRMAGQFAKPRSADTETINGVELPSYRGDNVNDIAFTPEARIPDPQRMLQGYSQSAATLNLLRAFAQGGYANLHQVHKWTHDFMGRSPWAKKYADVADRIGEALDFMAACGIDADSVPQLKATSFYTSHEALLLPYEEAMTRQDSLTGDWYDTSAHFLWIGDRTRFEGSAHVEFLRGIGNPIGMKCGPSLEPDALLRLLDTLNPSRTPGRMTLITRYGHDKIEAGLPKLVRAVKREGHPVVWSCDPMHGNVIKAANGYKTRPFDRILAEVRGFFAVHRAEGTFAGGIHAEMTGQNVTECTGGAIDITEQGLADRYHTHCDPRLNAGQSLELAFLLAEMLNEEMAERRKAAA
;
A
#
# COMPACT_ATOMS: atom_id res chain seq x y z
N MET A 1 -3.83 -35.24 -12.76
CA MET A 1 -3.40 -33.87 -13.11
C MET A 1 -4.39 -33.34 -14.12
N THR A 2 -4.99 -32.18 -13.85
CA THR A 2 -5.99 -31.55 -14.74
C THR A 2 -5.29 -30.68 -15.77
N THR A 3 -5.92 -30.39 -16.92
CA THR A 3 -5.39 -29.44 -17.91
C THR A 3 -5.85 -28.02 -17.59
N LEU A 4 -5.13 -26.99 -18.06
CA LEU A 4 -5.57 -25.59 -17.91
C LEU A 4 -6.96 -25.37 -18.52
N ALA A 5 -7.25 -26.09 -19.62
CA ALA A 5 -8.57 -26.14 -20.21
C ALA A 5 -9.61 -26.72 -19.24
N GLY A 6 -9.31 -27.83 -18.56
CA GLY A 6 -10.17 -28.44 -17.54
C GLY A 6 -10.49 -27.50 -16.38
N THR A 7 -9.51 -26.72 -15.90
CA THR A 7 -9.69 -25.71 -14.84
C THR A 7 -10.57 -24.55 -15.31
N LYS A 8 -10.29 -23.99 -16.50
CA LYS A 8 -11.10 -22.91 -17.09
C LYS A 8 -12.55 -23.33 -17.32
N ILE A 9 -12.78 -24.56 -17.79
CA ILE A 9 -14.11 -25.14 -17.97
C ILE A 9 -14.85 -25.28 -16.63
N ARG A 10 -14.17 -25.78 -15.59
CA ARG A 10 -14.75 -25.91 -14.24
C ARG A 10 -15.20 -24.55 -13.71
N ARG A 11 -14.30 -23.55 -13.76
CA ARG A 11 -14.57 -22.17 -13.31
C ARG A 11 -15.73 -21.54 -14.07
N PHE A 12 -15.70 -21.59 -15.40
CA PHE A 12 -16.77 -21.07 -16.25
C PHE A 12 -18.14 -21.67 -15.91
N ARG A 13 -18.16 -22.98 -15.63
CA ARG A 13 -19.36 -23.72 -15.26
C ARG A 13 -19.88 -23.29 -13.88
N GLU A 14 -19.01 -23.19 -12.89
CA GLU A 14 -19.35 -22.85 -11.50
C GLU A 14 -19.83 -21.40 -11.36
N GLU A 15 -19.16 -20.45 -12.02
CA GLU A 15 -19.58 -19.03 -12.07
C GLU A 15 -21.00 -18.84 -12.65
N ARG A 16 -21.45 -19.78 -13.49
CA ARG A 16 -22.78 -19.76 -14.14
C ARG A 16 -23.77 -20.74 -13.55
N SER A 17 -23.42 -21.40 -12.43
CA SER A 17 -24.25 -22.43 -11.78
C SER A 17 -24.69 -23.55 -12.74
N LEU A 18 -23.86 -23.88 -13.72
CA LEU A 18 -24.14 -24.92 -14.70
C LEU A 18 -23.78 -26.30 -14.13
N THR A 19 -24.61 -27.31 -14.40
CA THR A 19 -24.24 -28.71 -14.15
C THR A 19 -23.31 -29.21 -15.25
N ARG A 20 -22.52 -30.26 -15.00
CA ARG A 20 -21.68 -30.88 -16.04
C ARG A 20 -22.51 -31.39 -17.22
N ALA A 21 -23.73 -31.86 -16.97
CA ALA A 21 -24.67 -32.27 -18.01
C ALA A 21 -25.16 -31.07 -18.84
N ALA A 22 -25.50 -29.95 -18.18
CA ALA A 22 -25.93 -28.73 -18.86
C ALA A 22 -24.81 -28.13 -19.73
N PHE A 23 -23.57 -28.12 -19.23
CA PHE A 23 -22.41 -27.70 -20.01
C PHE A 23 -22.11 -28.66 -21.17
N GLY A 24 -22.19 -29.97 -20.93
CA GLY A 24 -21.96 -30.99 -21.96
C GLY A 24 -22.98 -30.91 -23.12
N ALA A 25 -24.22 -30.55 -22.82
CA ALA A 25 -25.28 -30.36 -23.82
C ALA A 25 -24.94 -29.27 -24.86
N TRP A 26 -24.12 -28.27 -24.52
CA TRP A 26 -23.70 -27.23 -25.48
C TRP A 26 -22.82 -27.77 -26.60
N PHE A 27 -22.17 -28.93 -26.37
CA PHE A 27 -21.21 -29.53 -27.29
C PHE A 27 -21.59 -30.95 -27.71
N ASP A 28 -22.83 -31.38 -27.44
CA ASP A 28 -23.35 -32.72 -27.71
C ASP A 28 -22.48 -33.84 -27.10
N ILE A 29 -22.12 -33.67 -25.82
CA ILE A 29 -21.32 -34.65 -25.07
C ILE A 29 -21.94 -34.95 -23.69
N PRO A 30 -21.72 -36.16 -23.14
CA PRO A 30 -22.21 -36.50 -21.82
C PRO A 30 -21.43 -35.75 -20.73
N GLY A 31 -22.09 -35.46 -19.61
CA GLY A 31 -21.46 -34.79 -18.46
C GLY A 31 -20.29 -35.56 -17.84
N SER A 32 -20.20 -36.88 -18.05
CA SER A 32 -19.05 -37.70 -17.68
C SER A 32 -17.79 -37.37 -18.49
N THR A 33 -17.93 -36.96 -19.75
CA THR A 33 -16.82 -36.47 -20.58
C THR A 33 -16.31 -35.13 -20.02
N VAL A 34 -17.21 -34.23 -19.64
CA VAL A 34 -16.86 -32.95 -18.99
C VAL A 34 -16.14 -33.20 -17.66
N GLN A 35 -16.62 -34.14 -16.85
CA GLN A 35 -15.93 -34.56 -15.63
C GLN A 35 -14.51 -35.08 -15.92
N GLY A 36 -14.35 -35.85 -17.00
CA GLY A 36 -13.05 -36.33 -17.45
C GLY A 36 -12.06 -35.22 -17.79
N TRP A 37 -12.53 -34.10 -18.34
CA TRP A 37 -11.68 -32.93 -18.58
C TRP A 37 -11.34 -32.18 -17.30
N GLU A 38 -12.32 -32.00 -16.41
CA GLU A 38 -12.15 -31.26 -15.16
C GLU A 38 -11.28 -32.00 -14.13
N LYS A 39 -11.32 -33.34 -14.08
CA LYS A 39 -10.71 -34.13 -13.00
C LYS A 39 -9.62 -35.10 -13.47
N ASP A 40 -9.78 -35.68 -14.67
CA ASP A 40 -8.94 -36.80 -15.10
C ASP A 40 -7.85 -36.36 -16.10
N GLY A 41 -7.76 -35.07 -16.43
CA GLY A 41 -6.79 -34.55 -17.41
C GLY A 41 -7.08 -34.98 -18.86
N LYS A 42 -8.28 -35.51 -19.15
CA LYS A 42 -8.67 -35.90 -20.51
C LYS A 42 -8.79 -34.65 -21.37
N ARG A 43 -8.50 -34.80 -22.66
CA ARG A 43 -8.60 -33.72 -23.65
C ARG A 43 -9.85 -33.86 -24.50
N ALA A 44 -10.44 -32.75 -24.88
CA ALA A 44 -11.49 -32.73 -25.90
C ALA A 44 -10.92 -33.18 -27.25
N ASN A 45 -11.76 -33.80 -28.08
CA ASN A 45 -11.42 -33.99 -29.49
C ASN A 45 -11.38 -32.64 -30.22
N ALA A 46 -10.75 -32.59 -31.39
CA ALA A 46 -10.53 -31.33 -32.13
C ALA A 46 -11.83 -30.55 -32.43
N LYS A 47 -12.92 -31.25 -32.77
CA LYS A 47 -14.22 -30.61 -33.04
C LYS A 47 -14.74 -29.87 -31.82
N VAL A 48 -14.71 -30.51 -30.66
CA VAL A 48 -15.23 -29.93 -29.41
C VAL A 48 -14.28 -28.88 -28.85
N ALA A 49 -12.95 -29.07 -28.97
CA ALA A 49 -11.96 -28.07 -28.60
C ALA A 49 -12.13 -26.76 -29.42
N ASN A 50 -12.42 -26.86 -30.72
CA ASN A 50 -12.71 -25.70 -31.56
C ASN A 50 -13.95 -24.94 -31.09
N LEU A 51 -15.03 -25.66 -30.72
CA LEU A 51 -16.25 -25.04 -30.23
C LEU A 51 -16.02 -24.36 -28.87
N ILE A 52 -15.30 -24.99 -27.96
CA ILE A 52 -14.95 -24.43 -26.64
C ILE A 52 -14.10 -23.15 -26.80
N ALA A 53 -13.16 -23.15 -27.74
CA ALA A 53 -12.35 -21.98 -28.07
C ALA A 53 -13.20 -20.85 -28.71
N ALA A 54 -14.13 -21.19 -29.60
CA ALA A 54 -15.03 -20.23 -30.23
C ALA A 54 -15.97 -19.54 -29.23
N HIS A 55 -16.30 -20.20 -28.11
CA HIS A 55 -17.06 -19.61 -27.01
C HIS A 55 -16.20 -18.82 -26.01
N GLY A 56 -14.89 -18.71 -26.26
CA GLY A 56 -13.97 -17.99 -25.37
C GLY A 56 -13.74 -18.68 -24.01
N ILE A 57 -14.03 -19.97 -23.89
CA ILE A 57 -13.99 -20.70 -22.61
C ILE A 57 -12.56 -21.20 -22.32
N ALA A 58 -11.92 -21.87 -23.29
CA ALA A 58 -10.54 -22.33 -23.21
C ALA A 58 -9.93 -22.44 -24.62
N GLY A 59 -8.70 -21.99 -24.79
CA GLY A 59 -7.96 -22.03 -26.05
C GLY A 59 -7.24 -23.37 -26.29
N HIS A 60 -6.79 -23.61 -27.53
CA HIS A 60 -6.13 -24.86 -27.91
C HIS A 60 -4.88 -25.18 -27.10
N ALA A 61 -4.08 -24.16 -26.76
CA ALA A 61 -2.88 -24.32 -25.94
C ALA A 61 -3.22 -24.82 -24.52
N ASP A 62 -4.38 -24.44 -23.98
CA ASP A 62 -4.79 -24.77 -22.61
C ASP A 62 -4.99 -26.27 -22.39
N TRP A 63 -5.30 -27.04 -23.45
CA TRP A 63 -5.44 -28.50 -23.38
C TRP A 63 -4.08 -29.21 -23.18
N ASN A 64 -2.99 -28.55 -23.54
CA ASN A 64 -1.64 -29.09 -23.48
C ASN A 64 -0.85 -28.62 -22.24
N VAL A 65 -1.39 -27.66 -21.49
CA VAL A 65 -0.83 -27.20 -20.22
C VAL A 65 -1.45 -28.02 -19.09
N THR A 66 -0.65 -28.80 -18.38
CA THR A 66 -1.08 -29.50 -17.18
C THR A 66 -1.04 -28.55 -16.00
N VAL A 67 -2.19 -28.34 -15.36
CA VAL A 67 -2.32 -27.64 -14.08
C VAL A 67 -2.20 -28.71 -13.01
N ARG A 68 -1.06 -28.75 -12.31
CA ARG A 68 -1.07 -29.24 -10.92
C ARG A 68 -2.06 -28.34 -10.19
N ASP A 69 -2.99 -28.89 -9.43
CA ASP A 69 -4.05 -28.14 -8.73
C ASP A 69 -3.44 -26.96 -7.97
N ALA A 70 -3.31 -25.80 -8.62
CA ALA A 70 -2.49 -24.69 -8.10
C ALA A 70 -3.14 -24.07 -6.86
N GLU A 71 -4.46 -24.19 -6.73
CA GLU A 71 -5.18 -23.78 -5.52
C GLU A 71 -4.89 -24.68 -4.31
N ASN A 72 -4.58 -25.98 -4.52
CA ASN A 72 -4.19 -26.88 -3.43
C ASN A 72 -2.65 -26.95 -3.25
N ASP A 73 -1.85 -26.83 -4.32
CA ASP A 73 -0.38 -26.88 -4.27
C ASP A 73 0.24 -25.54 -3.79
N MET A 74 -0.40 -24.38 -4.04
CA MET A 74 0.07 -23.10 -3.47
C MET A 74 -0.12 -23.05 -1.95
N HIS A 75 -1.22 -23.63 -1.43
CA HIS A 75 -1.43 -23.78 0.02
C HIS A 75 -0.65 -24.95 0.62
N ALA A 76 -0.33 -26.00 -0.14
CA ALA A 76 0.48 -27.12 0.35
C ALA A 76 2.00 -26.82 0.43
N SER A 77 2.49 -25.77 -0.24
CA SER A 77 3.91 -25.40 -0.27
C SER A 77 4.25 -24.12 0.49
N TRP A 78 3.29 -23.23 0.72
CA TRP A 78 3.51 -21.99 1.47
C TRP A 78 3.26 -22.19 2.97
N SER A 79 4.11 -21.59 3.79
CA SER A 79 3.87 -21.40 5.21
C SER A 79 4.41 -20.03 5.62
N PRO A 80 4.05 -19.49 6.80
CA PRO A 80 4.65 -18.25 7.29
C PRO A 80 6.19 -18.27 7.32
N SER A 81 6.81 -19.47 7.33
CA SER A 81 8.26 -19.67 7.36
C SER A 81 8.91 -19.99 6.00
N SER A 82 8.13 -20.15 4.91
CA SER A 82 8.68 -20.59 3.60
C SER A 82 9.68 -19.58 3.00
N TRP A 83 9.58 -18.31 3.37
CA TRP A 83 10.53 -17.27 2.98
C TRP A 83 11.98 -17.57 3.38
N LYS A 84 12.22 -18.38 4.42
CA LYS A 84 13.56 -18.76 4.88
C LYS A 84 14.34 -19.57 3.84
N ALA A 85 13.65 -20.19 2.89
CA ALA A 85 14.27 -20.93 1.79
C ALA A 85 14.60 -20.05 0.56
N ALA A 86 14.20 -18.78 0.57
CA ALA A 86 14.39 -17.82 -0.52
C ALA A 86 15.51 -16.82 -0.19
N GLU A 87 15.97 -16.06 -1.19
CA GLU A 87 17.04 -15.08 -0.98
C GLU A 87 16.49 -13.86 -0.22
N ALA A 88 16.99 -13.65 1.00
CA ALA A 88 16.66 -12.48 1.79
C ALA A 88 17.74 -11.40 1.70
N ARG A 89 17.33 -10.17 1.39
CA ARG A 89 18.19 -8.97 1.46
C ARG A 89 17.72 -8.04 2.57
N GLN A 90 18.59 -7.17 3.06
CA GLN A 90 18.27 -6.13 4.04
C GLN A 90 17.91 -6.60 5.46
N LEU A 91 17.89 -7.91 5.72
CA LEU A 91 17.70 -8.44 7.08
C LEU A 91 18.93 -8.14 7.96
N PRO A 92 18.74 -7.83 9.24
CA PRO A 92 19.84 -7.70 10.19
C PRO A 92 20.51 -9.05 10.46
N ASN A 93 21.79 -9.00 10.82
CA ASN A 93 22.50 -10.14 11.39
C ASN A 93 22.46 -10.05 12.92
N TYR A 94 21.59 -10.84 13.54
CA TYR A 94 21.50 -10.89 15.01
C TYR A 94 22.62 -11.77 15.57
N PRO A 95 23.37 -11.32 16.60
CA PRO A 95 24.50 -12.06 17.13
C PRO A 95 24.10 -13.32 17.92
N ASP A 96 22.87 -13.36 18.44
CA ASP A 96 22.34 -14.48 19.23
C ASP A 96 21.02 -14.97 18.63
N GLN A 97 21.07 -16.14 17.98
CA GLN A 97 19.90 -16.79 17.38
C GLN A 97 18.89 -17.25 18.45
N GLY A 98 19.35 -17.68 19.62
CA GLY A 98 18.46 -18.10 20.71
C GLY A 98 17.65 -16.93 21.27
N ALA A 99 18.26 -15.75 21.36
CA ALA A 99 17.55 -14.52 21.73
C ALA A 99 16.52 -14.10 20.67
N LEU A 100 16.85 -14.28 19.38
CA LEU A 100 15.93 -14.03 18.27
C LEU A 100 14.72 -14.97 18.30
N ASP A 101 14.97 -16.27 18.49
CA ASP A 101 13.92 -17.29 18.59
C ASP A 101 13.04 -17.03 19.82
N ALA A 102 13.62 -16.64 20.96
CA ALA A 102 12.86 -16.29 22.16
C ALA A 102 11.93 -15.08 21.93
N ALA A 103 12.43 -14.01 21.31
CA ALA A 103 11.65 -12.81 21.03
C ALA A 103 10.51 -13.08 20.03
N THR A 104 10.78 -13.83 18.96
CA THR A 104 9.76 -14.18 17.96
C THR A 104 8.72 -15.15 18.50
N ASN A 105 9.13 -16.15 19.29
CA ASN A 105 8.20 -17.04 20.00
C ASN A 105 7.29 -16.24 20.95
N GLN A 106 7.82 -15.25 21.66
CA GLN A 106 7.00 -14.40 22.52
C GLN A 106 5.98 -13.59 21.70
N LEU A 107 6.38 -12.99 20.57
CA LEU A 107 5.47 -12.27 19.66
C LEU A 107 4.32 -13.14 19.14
N THR A 108 4.56 -14.43 18.84
CA THR A 108 3.48 -15.33 18.38
C THR A 108 2.38 -15.51 19.41
N SER A 109 2.67 -15.33 20.71
CA SER A 109 1.69 -15.40 21.80
C SER A 109 0.89 -14.12 22.01
N PHE A 110 1.33 -12.99 21.44
CA PHE A 110 0.65 -11.71 21.61
C PHE A 110 -0.60 -11.57 20.73
N PRO A 111 -1.59 -10.75 21.13
CA PRO A 111 -2.74 -10.45 20.28
C PRO A 111 -2.34 -9.87 18.91
N PRO A 112 -3.10 -10.15 17.84
CA PRO A 112 -2.88 -9.50 16.55
C PRO A 112 -3.11 -7.97 16.66
N LEU A 113 -2.44 -7.16 15.83
CA LEU A 113 -2.70 -5.72 15.78
C LEU A 113 -3.99 -5.41 14.99
N VAL A 114 -4.25 -6.18 13.94
CA VAL A 114 -5.43 -6.03 13.08
C VAL A 114 -6.20 -7.32 12.92
N PHE A 115 -7.50 -7.23 12.67
CA PHE A 115 -8.33 -8.39 12.37
C PHE A 115 -8.35 -8.68 10.85
N ALA A 116 -8.34 -9.96 10.47
CA ALA A 116 -8.33 -10.38 9.06
C ALA A 116 -9.51 -9.81 8.24
N GLY A 117 -10.68 -9.66 8.85
CA GLY A 117 -11.84 -9.03 8.22
C GLY A 117 -11.59 -7.57 7.82
N GLU A 118 -10.78 -6.83 8.58
CA GLU A 118 -10.43 -5.43 8.26
C GLU A 118 -9.51 -5.35 7.04
N ALA A 119 -8.59 -6.31 6.88
CA ALA A 119 -7.75 -6.41 5.68
C ALA A 119 -8.57 -6.76 4.42
N ARG A 120 -9.59 -7.62 4.56
CA ARG A 120 -10.54 -7.90 3.47
C ARG A 120 -11.38 -6.67 3.10
N GLU A 121 -11.84 -5.91 4.10
CA GLU A 121 -12.55 -4.65 3.85
C GLU A 121 -11.66 -3.67 3.08
N LEU A 122 -10.41 -3.49 3.51
CA LEU A 122 -9.44 -2.66 2.79
C LEU A 122 -9.22 -3.16 1.35
N THR A 123 -9.17 -4.47 1.13
CA THR A 123 -9.08 -5.04 -0.23
C THR A 123 -10.28 -4.64 -1.09
N SER A 124 -11.50 -4.68 -0.53
CA SER A 124 -12.72 -4.23 -1.20
C SER A 124 -12.69 -2.73 -1.53
N GLU A 125 -12.20 -1.90 -0.62
CA GLU A 125 -12.03 -0.46 -0.87
C GLU A 125 -10.98 -0.18 -1.95
N LEU A 126 -9.83 -0.85 -1.92
CA LEU A 126 -8.80 -0.74 -2.95
C LEU A 126 -9.28 -1.28 -4.30
N ALA A 127 -10.21 -2.23 -4.32
CA ALA A 127 -10.84 -2.68 -5.56
C ALA A 127 -11.62 -1.53 -6.23
N LYS A 128 -12.31 -0.68 -5.45
CA LYS A 128 -12.96 0.55 -5.98
C LYS A 128 -11.92 1.51 -6.55
N VAL A 129 -10.78 1.68 -5.88
CA VAL A 129 -9.68 2.52 -6.38
C VAL A 129 -9.17 2.00 -7.73
N SER A 130 -8.97 0.68 -7.87
CA SER A 130 -8.49 0.07 -9.14
C SER A 130 -9.44 0.31 -10.33
N ARG A 131 -10.73 0.56 -10.06
CA ARG A 131 -11.75 0.87 -11.08
C ARG A 131 -11.95 2.37 -11.34
N GLY A 132 -11.31 3.24 -10.55
CA GLY A 132 -11.53 4.68 -10.63
C GLY A 132 -12.79 5.16 -9.92
N GLU A 133 -13.26 4.41 -8.92
CA GLU A 133 -14.45 4.73 -8.11
C GLU A 133 -14.07 5.29 -6.72
N ALA A 134 -12.78 5.34 -6.39
CA ALA A 134 -12.23 5.87 -5.14
C ALA A 134 -10.77 6.31 -5.38
N PHE A 135 -10.17 7.02 -4.42
CA PHE A 135 -8.77 7.44 -4.46
C PHE A 135 -8.03 6.97 -3.20
N LEU A 136 -6.78 6.53 -3.33
CA LEU A 136 -5.95 6.10 -2.20
C LEU A 136 -5.08 7.27 -1.70
N LEU A 137 -5.23 7.60 -0.42
CA LEU A 137 -4.31 8.47 0.31
C LEU A 137 -3.53 7.62 1.33
N GLN A 138 -2.26 7.36 1.02
CA GLN A 138 -1.34 6.72 1.94
C GLN A 138 -0.29 7.71 2.44
N GLY A 139 -0.09 7.82 3.76
CA GLY A 139 0.95 8.70 4.29
C GLY A 139 1.20 8.60 5.78
N GLY A 140 2.29 9.22 6.22
CA GLY A 140 2.76 9.20 7.60
C GLY A 140 4.28 9.29 7.64
N ASP A 141 4.88 8.86 8.74
CA ASP A 141 6.31 8.99 8.94
C ASP A 141 7.16 8.21 7.92
N CYS A 142 8.39 8.68 7.72
CA CYS A 142 9.39 7.89 7.02
C CYS A 142 9.65 6.64 7.87
N ALA A 143 10.26 6.80 9.05
CA ALA A 143 10.39 5.79 10.09
C ALA A 143 9.69 6.30 11.36
N GLU A 144 8.92 5.45 12.02
CA GLU A 144 8.53 5.70 13.41
C GLU A 144 9.76 5.50 14.32
N SER A 145 9.86 6.28 15.40
CA SER A 145 10.92 6.15 16.41
C SER A 145 10.34 5.97 17.81
N PHE A 146 11.00 5.12 18.59
CA PHE A 146 10.68 4.87 19.99
C PHE A 146 10.81 6.13 20.84
N ALA A 147 11.72 7.05 20.48
CA ALA A 147 11.92 8.32 21.17
C ALA A 147 10.81 9.34 20.87
N GLU A 148 10.17 9.27 19.71
CA GLU A 148 9.07 10.15 19.30
C GLU A 148 7.67 9.59 19.64
N PHE A 149 7.62 8.51 20.43
CA PHE A 149 6.37 7.87 20.85
C PHE A 149 5.57 8.75 21.82
N HIS A 150 4.74 9.62 21.24
CA HIS A 150 3.96 10.61 21.99
C HIS A 150 2.55 10.77 21.38
N PRO A 151 1.48 10.84 22.19
CA PRO A 151 0.10 10.91 21.69
C PRO A 151 -0.18 12.12 20.80
N ASN A 152 0.48 13.26 21.05
CA ASN A 152 0.33 14.44 20.20
C ASN A 152 0.89 14.20 18.78
N ASN A 153 2.02 13.50 18.64
CA ASN A 153 2.62 13.23 17.33
C ASN A 153 1.68 12.35 16.50
N ILE A 154 1.14 11.30 17.12
CA ILE A 154 0.16 10.39 16.52
C ILE A 154 -1.09 11.17 16.08
N ARG A 155 -1.67 11.98 16.99
CA ARG A 155 -2.84 12.81 16.73
C ARG A 155 -2.60 13.77 15.57
N ASP A 156 -1.47 14.46 15.58
CA ASP A 156 -1.18 15.53 14.63
C ASP A 156 -0.93 14.97 13.22
N THR A 157 -0.23 13.82 13.10
CA THR A 157 -0.11 13.12 11.81
C THR A 157 -1.47 12.60 11.31
N PHE A 158 -2.28 12.01 12.20
CA PHE A 158 -3.64 11.58 11.86
C PHE A 158 -4.51 12.76 11.39
N ARG A 159 -4.41 13.91 12.07
CA ARG A 159 -5.11 15.14 11.69
C ARG A 159 -4.75 15.59 10.28
N VAL A 160 -3.47 15.67 9.91
CA VAL A 160 -3.08 16.07 8.55
C VAL A 160 -3.63 15.08 7.51
N LEU A 161 -3.61 13.77 7.77
CA LEU A 161 -4.22 12.78 6.88
C LEU A 161 -5.72 13.01 6.67
N LEU A 162 -6.46 13.34 7.75
CA LEU A 162 -7.88 13.71 7.64
C LEU A 162 -8.11 15.00 6.84
N GLN A 163 -7.27 16.02 7.05
CA GLN A 163 -7.35 17.26 6.29
C GLN A 163 -7.12 17.04 4.80
N MET A 164 -6.11 16.26 4.44
CA MET A 164 -5.86 15.91 3.04
C MET A 164 -7.03 15.09 2.46
N ALA A 165 -7.51 14.10 3.20
CA ALA A 165 -8.61 13.23 2.75
C ALA A 165 -9.90 14.00 2.49
N VAL A 166 -10.24 14.97 3.35
CA VAL A 166 -11.47 15.75 3.19
C VAL A 166 -11.38 16.70 1.99
N VAL A 167 -10.22 17.32 1.76
CA VAL A 167 -9.96 18.15 0.57
C VAL A 167 -10.11 17.30 -0.70
N LEU A 168 -9.47 16.13 -0.75
CA LEU A 168 -9.53 15.22 -1.89
C LEU A 168 -10.96 14.73 -2.15
N THR A 169 -11.67 14.30 -1.10
CA THR A 169 -13.05 13.79 -1.19
C THR A 169 -14.00 14.89 -1.67
N PHE A 170 -13.94 16.07 -1.06
CA PHE A 170 -14.83 17.17 -1.40
C PHE A 170 -14.59 17.68 -2.82
N ALA A 171 -13.33 17.78 -3.25
CA ALA A 171 -13.00 18.28 -4.57
C ALA A 171 -13.34 17.28 -5.67
N SER A 172 -12.91 16.02 -5.53
CA SER A 172 -13.04 14.98 -6.57
C SER A 172 -14.43 14.33 -6.64
N LYS A 173 -15.21 14.43 -5.56
CA LYS A 173 -16.46 13.67 -5.37
C LYS A 173 -16.26 12.15 -5.38
N LEU A 174 -15.05 11.69 -5.06
CA LEU A 174 -14.71 10.28 -4.88
C LEU A 174 -14.44 9.98 -3.40
N PRO A 175 -14.81 8.78 -2.91
CA PRO A 175 -14.34 8.28 -1.63
C PRO A 175 -12.80 8.27 -1.58
N THR A 176 -12.22 8.72 -0.47
CA THR A 176 -10.77 8.61 -0.22
C THR A 176 -10.49 7.48 0.78
N VAL A 177 -9.75 6.45 0.37
CA VAL A 177 -9.25 5.38 1.23
C VAL A 177 -8.04 5.90 1.99
N LYS A 178 -8.07 5.86 3.33
CA LYS A 178 -7.07 6.47 4.22
C LYS A 178 -6.17 5.41 4.82
N LEU A 179 -4.88 5.46 4.49
CA LEU A 179 -3.90 4.45 4.90
C LEU A 179 -2.70 5.11 5.58
N GLY A 180 -2.56 4.93 6.89
CA GLY A 180 -1.44 5.46 7.66
C GLY A 180 -0.16 4.64 7.47
N ARG A 181 0.98 5.31 7.29
CA ARG A 181 2.33 4.75 7.54
C ARG A 181 2.63 4.85 9.04
N MET A 182 1.88 4.10 9.84
CA MET A 182 1.81 4.24 11.29
C MET A 182 1.56 2.88 11.95
N ALA A 183 1.95 2.76 13.22
CA ALA A 183 1.81 1.55 14.03
C ALA A 183 2.57 0.33 13.48
N GLY A 184 3.77 0.52 12.96
CA GLY A 184 4.63 -0.60 12.53
C GLY A 184 5.80 -0.21 11.62
N GLN A 185 5.88 1.05 11.19
CA GLN A 185 6.83 1.53 10.20
C GLN A 185 8.21 1.86 10.81
N PHE A 186 8.77 0.95 11.59
CA PHE A 186 10.06 1.14 12.26
C PHE A 186 11.25 0.72 11.39
N ALA A 187 11.19 -0.46 10.76
CA ALA A 187 12.31 -1.03 10.03
C ALA A 187 12.66 -0.24 8.76
N LYS A 188 13.96 -0.13 8.46
CA LYS A 188 14.48 0.69 7.36
C LYS A 188 15.53 -0.04 6.53
N PRO A 189 15.35 -0.12 5.19
CA PRO A 189 16.39 -0.66 4.32
C PRO A 189 17.52 0.35 4.16
N ARG A 190 18.76 -0.13 4.00
CA ARG A 190 19.96 0.70 3.89
C ARG A 190 20.71 0.42 2.61
N SER A 191 21.34 1.46 2.07
CA SER A 191 22.18 1.33 0.86
C SER A 191 23.51 0.61 1.13
N ALA A 192 23.98 0.61 2.39
CA ALA A 192 25.19 -0.07 2.82
C ALA A 192 24.97 -0.68 4.22
N ASP A 193 25.68 -1.76 4.52
CA ASP A 193 25.55 -2.47 5.80
C ASP A 193 26.23 -1.73 6.95
N THR A 194 27.23 -0.88 6.63
CA THR A 194 27.96 -0.03 7.58
C THR A 194 27.81 1.46 7.25
N GLU A 195 28.11 2.30 8.23
CA GLU A 195 28.17 3.75 8.15
C GLU A 195 29.47 4.22 8.82
N THR A 196 30.18 5.15 8.17
CA THR A 196 31.42 5.72 8.70
C THR A 196 31.21 7.19 9.06
N ILE A 197 31.45 7.54 10.33
CA ILE A 197 31.39 8.92 10.83
C ILE A 197 32.70 9.22 11.57
N ASN A 198 33.36 10.32 11.20
CA ASN A 198 34.64 10.75 11.80
C ASN A 198 35.71 9.64 11.85
N GLY A 199 35.78 8.80 10.81
CA GLY A 199 36.77 7.72 10.69
C GLY A 199 36.46 6.44 11.46
N VAL A 200 35.33 6.37 12.18
CA VAL A 200 34.85 5.16 12.85
C VAL A 200 33.76 4.51 11.99
N GLU A 201 33.90 3.23 11.68
CA GLU A 201 32.93 2.44 10.92
C GLU A 201 32.10 1.56 11.85
N LEU A 202 30.77 1.67 11.79
CA LEU A 202 29.82 0.88 12.58
C LEU A 202 28.70 0.33 11.70
N PRO A 203 27.94 -0.69 12.15
CA PRO A 203 26.72 -1.11 11.45
C PRO A 203 25.77 0.07 11.23
N SER A 204 25.13 0.10 10.06
CA SER A 204 24.10 1.09 9.76
C SER A 204 22.91 0.94 10.71
N TYR A 205 22.35 2.07 11.13
CA TYR A 205 21.02 2.10 11.77
C TYR A 205 19.95 1.54 10.82
N ARG A 206 19.16 0.56 11.24
CA ARG A 206 18.15 -0.13 10.42
C ARG A 206 16.72 0.09 10.91
N GLY A 207 16.51 1.12 11.72
CA GLY A 207 15.22 1.39 12.35
C GLY A 207 15.14 0.83 13.76
N ASP A 208 14.29 1.44 14.59
CA ASP A 208 14.27 1.18 16.03
C ASP A 208 13.86 -0.25 16.40
N ASN A 209 13.17 -0.97 15.50
CA ASN A 209 12.86 -2.39 15.62
C ASN A 209 14.09 -3.32 15.45
N VAL A 210 15.24 -2.79 15.07
CA VAL A 210 16.47 -3.55 14.82
C VAL A 210 17.59 -3.12 15.77
N ASN A 211 18.00 -1.85 15.71
CA ASN A 211 19.10 -1.31 16.51
C ASN A 211 18.85 0.16 16.85
N ASP A 212 19.69 0.74 17.70
CA ASP A 212 19.58 2.13 18.12
C ASP A 212 20.20 3.09 17.11
N ILE A 213 19.70 4.32 17.09
CA ILE A 213 20.24 5.38 16.24
C ILE A 213 21.62 5.86 16.70
N ALA A 214 21.89 5.84 18.01
CA ALA A 214 23.14 6.35 18.58
C ALA A 214 24.35 5.70 17.89
N PHE A 215 25.34 6.52 17.53
CA PHE A 215 26.53 6.07 16.80
C PHE A 215 27.60 5.55 17.76
N THR A 216 27.27 4.46 18.47
CA THR A 216 28.22 3.71 19.31
C THR A 216 28.20 2.22 18.96
N PRO A 217 29.30 1.48 19.20
CA PRO A 217 29.35 0.06 18.92
C PRO A 217 28.18 -0.73 19.54
N GLU A 218 27.85 -0.46 20.81
CA GLU A 218 26.82 -1.17 21.58
C GLU A 218 25.42 -0.87 21.02
N ALA A 219 25.17 0.40 20.73
CA ALA A 219 23.90 0.90 20.22
C ALA A 219 23.55 0.32 18.83
N ARG A 220 24.58 0.05 18.00
CA ARG A 220 24.41 -0.45 16.63
C ARG A 220 24.28 -1.96 16.51
N ILE A 221 24.46 -2.72 17.59
CA ILE A 221 24.21 -4.17 17.60
C ILE A 221 22.70 -4.44 17.46
N PRO A 222 22.27 -5.27 16.49
CA PRO A 222 20.87 -5.68 16.40
C PRO A 222 20.40 -6.41 17.67
N ASP A 223 19.26 -5.97 18.21
CA ASP A 223 18.65 -6.50 19.44
C ASP A 223 17.22 -7.00 19.18
N PRO A 224 16.96 -8.33 19.25
CA PRO A 224 15.63 -8.89 19.03
C PRO A 224 14.54 -8.37 19.96
N GLN A 225 14.89 -7.90 21.17
CA GLN A 225 13.92 -7.35 22.13
C GLN A 225 13.24 -6.08 21.61
N ARG A 226 13.90 -5.36 20.70
CA ARG A 226 13.31 -4.20 20.03
C ARG A 226 12.08 -4.54 19.21
N MET A 227 11.93 -5.77 18.72
CA MET A 227 10.71 -6.21 18.03
C MET A 227 9.50 -6.27 18.99
N LEU A 228 9.71 -6.67 20.25
CA LEU A 228 8.67 -6.69 21.29
C LEU A 228 8.26 -5.27 21.69
N GLN A 229 9.25 -4.37 21.81
CA GLN A 229 8.99 -2.94 22.04
C GLN A 229 8.23 -2.31 20.87
N GLY A 230 8.65 -2.59 19.63
CA GLY A 230 7.99 -2.17 18.41
C GLY A 230 6.52 -2.60 18.37
N TYR A 231 6.24 -3.87 18.64
CA TYR A 231 4.86 -4.37 18.79
C TYR A 231 4.06 -3.57 19.83
N SER A 232 4.65 -3.33 21.01
CA SER A 232 3.96 -2.63 22.10
C SER A 232 3.58 -1.19 21.72
N GLN A 233 4.50 -0.49 21.04
CA GLN A 233 4.23 0.86 20.53
C GLN A 233 3.23 0.86 19.37
N SER A 234 3.31 -0.13 18.47
CA SER A 234 2.30 -0.33 17.41
C SER A 234 0.90 -0.52 18.01
N ALA A 235 0.76 -1.39 19.00
CA ALA A 235 -0.52 -1.67 19.65
C ALA A 235 -1.11 -0.42 20.30
N ALA A 236 -0.29 0.34 21.05
CA ALA A 236 -0.72 1.58 21.69
C ALA A 236 -1.09 2.67 20.67
N THR A 237 -0.30 2.81 19.60
CA THR A 237 -0.55 3.76 18.51
C THR A 237 -1.83 3.43 17.77
N LEU A 238 -2.03 2.17 17.38
CA LEU A 238 -3.23 1.73 16.68
C LEU A 238 -4.48 1.85 17.56
N ASN A 239 -4.39 1.55 18.86
CA ASN A 239 -5.49 1.76 19.79
C ASN A 239 -5.92 3.24 19.83
N LEU A 240 -4.95 4.16 19.90
CA LEU A 240 -5.24 5.59 19.88
C LEU A 240 -5.82 6.05 18.54
N LEU A 241 -5.30 5.54 17.42
CA LEU A 241 -5.83 5.83 16.08
C LEU A 241 -7.28 5.35 15.94
N ARG A 242 -7.61 4.15 16.43
CA ARG A 242 -8.99 3.63 16.46
C ARG A 242 -9.90 4.54 17.29
N ALA A 243 -9.43 4.99 18.45
CA ALA A 243 -10.17 5.93 19.29
C ALA A 243 -10.42 7.27 18.58
N PHE A 244 -9.46 7.81 17.82
CA PHE A 244 -9.68 9.04 17.04
C PHE A 244 -10.63 8.81 15.84
N ALA A 245 -10.45 7.70 15.12
CA ALA A 245 -11.23 7.39 13.92
C ALA A 245 -12.71 7.10 14.22
N GLN A 246 -13.01 6.51 15.37
CA GLN A 246 -14.37 6.09 15.75
C GLN A 246 -14.98 6.90 16.89
N GLY A 247 -14.17 7.47 17.78
CA GLY A 247 -14.60 8.21 18.98
C GLY A 247 -14.98 9.68 18.75
N GLY A 248 -15.21 10.08 17.50
CA GLY A 248 -15.73 11.41 17.14
C GLY A 248 -14.69 12.47 16.79
N TYR A 249 -13.39 12.20 16.89
CA TYR A 249 -12.37 13.14 16.41
C TYR A 249 -12.42 13.30 14.89
N ALA A 250 -12.69 12.21 14.17
CA ALA A 250 -12.86 12.18 12.72
C ALA A 250 -14.25 12.65 12.22
N ASN A 251 -15.10 13.18 13.11
CA ASN A 251 -16.41 13.70 12.74
C ASN A 251 -16.27 14.91 11.81
N LEU A 252 -16.97 14.90 10.67
CA LEU A 252 -16.88 15.96 9.65
C LEU A 252 -17.34 17.33 10.17
N HIS A 253 -18.22 17.40 11.18
CA HIS A 253 -18.56 18.67 11.84
C HIS A 253 -17.37 19.30 12.58
N GLN A 254 -16.30 18.55 12.83
CA GLN A 254 -15.07 19.06 13.43
C GLN A 254 -14.03 19.51 12.41
N VAL A 255 -14.35 19.54 11.10
CA VAL A 255 -13.38 19.86 10.04
C VAL A 255 -12.60 21.16 10.29
N HIS A 256 -13.26 22.21 10.81
CA HIS A 256 -12.58 23.46 11.18
C HIS A 256 -11.53 23.30 12.28
N LYS A 257 -11.76 22.38 13.24
CA LYS A 257 -10.86 22.10 14.38
C LYS A 257 -9.62 21.32 13.96
N TRP A 258 -9.55 20.82 12.73
CA TRP A 258 -8.37 20.16 12.21
C TRP A 258 -7.32 21.14 11.68
N THR A 259 -7.62 22.44 11.65
CA THR A 259 -6.62 23.46 11.31
C THR A 259 -5.55 23.52 12.40
N HIS A 260 -4.30 23.16 12.08
CA HIS A 260 -3.16 23.35 12.97
C HIS A 260 -2.87 24.84 13.19
N ASP A 261 -2.61 25.21 14.45
CA ASP A 261 -2.42 26.61 14.88
C ASP A 261 -1.30 27.33 14.11
N PHE A 262 -0.26 26.61 13.70
CA PHE A 262 0.88 27.16 12.97
C PHE A 262 0.62 27.36 11.46
N MET A 263 -0.49 26.85 10.91
CA MET A 263 -0.82 27.03 9.49
C MET A 263 -1.42 28.39 9.16
N GLY A 264 -1.81 29.21 10.16
CA GLY A 264 -2.47 30.50 9.95
C GLY A 264 -1.71 31.52 9.09
N ARG A 265 -0.44 31.27 8.77
CA ARG A 265 0.41 32.11 7.91
C ARG A 265 0.45 31.66 6.43
N SER A 266 -0.10 30.50 6.09
CA SER A 266 -0.08 29.96 4.72
C SER A 266 -1.29 30.42 3.91
N PRO A 267 -1.14 30.81 2.62
CA PRO A 267 -2.28 31.04 1.72
C PRO A 267 -3.25 29.85 1.65
N TRP A 268 -2.74 28.64 1.85
CA TRP A 268 -3.53 27.40 1.84
C TRP A 268 -4.45 27.23 3.05
N ALA A 269 -4.16 27.89 4.18
CA ALA A 269 -5.04 27.86 5.34
C ALA A 269 -6.38 28.55 5.03
N LYS A 270 -6.35 29.64 4.26
CA LYS A 270 -7.59 30.28 3.79
C LYS A 270 -8.37 29.37 2.85
N LYS A 271 -7.70 28.78 1.86
CA LYS A 271 -8.34 27.84 0.91
C LYS A 271 -8.96 26.63 1.64
N TYR A 272 -8.32 26.16 2.72
CA TYR A 272 -8.87 25.13 3.59
C TYR A 272 -10.09 25.59 4.39
N ALA A 273 -10.04 26.79 4.99
CA ALA A 273 -11.20 27.37 5.67
C ALA A 273 -12.41 27.47 4.72
N ASP A 274 -12.21 27.96 3.49
CA ASP A 274 -13.27 28.05 2.48
C ASP A 274 -13.86 26.66 2.13
N VAL A 275 -13.03 25.60 2.07
CA VAL A 275 -13.52 24.22 1.86
C VAL A 275 -14.27 23.72 3.08
N ALA A 276 -13.76 23.98 4.28
CA ALA A 276 -14.39 23.59 5.54
C ALA A 276 -15.78 24.23 5.69
N ASP A 277 -15.92 25.53 5.37
CA ASP A 277 -17.19 26.26 5.38
C ASP A 277 -18.20 25.60 4.44
N ARG A 278 -17.78 25.29 3.20
CA ARG A 278 -18.64 24.62 2.21
C ARG A 278 -19.03 23.19 2.61
N ILE A 279 -18.19 22.49 3.36
CA ILE A 279 -18.55 21.19 3.94
C ILE A 279 -19.59 21.38 5.03
N GLY A 280 -19.41 22.39 5.91
CA GLY A 280 -20.40 22.78 6.91
C GLY A 280 -21.78 23.04 6.30
N GLU A 281 -21.84 23.90 5.27
CA GLU A 281 -23.08 24.19 4.54
C GLU A 281 -23.73 22.92 3.95
N ALA A 282 -22.93 22.00 3.39
CA ALA A 282 -23.45 20.75 2.84
C ALA A 282 -24.00 19.81 3.92
N LEU A 283 -23.35 19.75 5.10
CA LEU A 283 -23.83 18.96 6.24
C LEU A 283 -25.11 19.57 6.83
N ASP A 284 -25.20 20.89 6.93
CA ASP A 284 -26.40 21.60 7.39
C ASP A 284 -27.58 21.35 6.44
N PHE A 285 -27.32 21.34 5.12
CA PHE A 285 -28.32 20.96 4.12
C PHE A 285 -28.78 19.50 4.27
N MET A 286 -27.85 18.56 4.44
CA MET A 286 -28.18 17.14 4.68
C MET A 286 -29.04 16.99 5.93
N ALA A 287 -28.69 17.68 7.03
CA ALA A 287 -29.45 17.66 8.27
C ALA A 287 -30.86 18.24 8.08
N ALA A 288 -31.01 19.33 7.33
CA ALA A 288 -32.32 19.89 6.96
C ALA A 288 -33.16 18.91 6.11
N CYS A 289 -32.54 17.99 5.36
CA CYS A 289 -33.20 16.89 4.67
C CYS A 289 -33.45 15.65 5.54
N GLY A 290 -33.13 15.68 6.85
CA GLY A 290 -33.30 14.56 7.78
C GLY A 290 -32.14 13.54 7.77
N ILE A 291 -31.01 13.88 7.15
CA ILE A 291 -29.80 13.06 7.11
C ILE A 291 -28.73 13.74 7.98
N ASP A 292 -28.49 13.20 9.16
CA ASP A 292 -27.55 13.78 10.12
C ASP A 292 -26.62 12.71 10.70
N ALA A 293 -25.79 13.14 11.63
CA ALA A 293 -24.80 12.30 12.27
C ALA A 293 -25.43 11.21 13.19
N ASP A 294 -26.68 11.38 13.63
CA ASP A 294 -27.43 10.39 14.42
C ASP A 294 -28.07 9.34 13.51
N SER A 295 -28.52 9.72 12.32
CA SER A 295 -29.10 8.78 11.34
C SER A 295 -28.07 8.10 10.44
N VAL A 296 -26.90 8.72 10.22
CA VAL A 296 -25.81 8.22 9.35
C VAL A 296 -24.46 8.23 10.11
N PRO A 297 -24.09 7.10 10.77
CA PRO A 297 -22.85 7.00 11.54
C PRO A 297 -21.57 7.31 10.74
N GLN A 298 -21.62 7.15 9.40
CA GLN A 298 -20.51 7.47 8.48
C GLN A 298 -20.12 8.95 8.48
N LEU A 299 -20.95 9.85 9.02
CA LEU A 299 -20.61 11.27 9.20
C LEU A 299 -19.79 11.51 10.49
N LYS A 300 -19.88 10.62 11.48
CA LYS A 300 -19.19 10.73 12.79
C LYS A 300 -17.84 10.03 12.85
N ALA A 301 -17.67 9.00 12.04
CA ALA A 301 -16.53 8.11 12.08
C ALA A 301 -15.99 7.85 10.68
N THR A 302 -14.75 7.39 10.61
CA THR A 302 -14.14 7.03 9.33
C THR A 302 -13.29 5.78 9.46
N SER A 303 -13.21 5.00 8.38
CA SER A 303 -12.24 3.91 8.30
C SER A 303 -10.83 4.50 8.17
N PHE A 304 -9.92 3.99 8.99
CA PHE A 304 -8.50 4.33 8.92
C PHE A 304 -7.69 3.06 9.08
N TYR A 305 -6.81 2.82 8.12
CA TYR A 305 -6.01 1.60 8.05
C TYR A 305 -4.54 1.93 8.32
N THR A 306 -3.75 0.92 8.65
CA THR A 306 -2.31 1.03 8.93
C THR A 306 -1.50 0.22 7.92
N SER A 307 -0.26 0.66 7.70
CA SER A 307 0.66 0.04 6.77
C SER A 307 2.12 0.27 7.14
N HIS A 308 2.95 -0.69 6.78
CA HIS A 308 4.41 -0.58 6.80
C HIS A 308 5.07 -1.43 5.72
N GLU A 309 6.36 -1.20 5.49
CA GLU A 309 7.19 -2.07 4.67
C GLU A 309 7.37 -3.40 5.41
N ALA A 310 6.90 -4.50 4.83
CA ALA A 310 7.16 -5.83 5.37
C ALA A 310 8.62 -6.18 5.12
N LEU A 311 9.52 -5.64 5.96
CA LEU A 311 10.97 -5.70 5.78
C LEU A 311 11.60 -6.74 6.71
N LEU A 312 11.23 -6.71 7.99
CA LEU A 312 11.83 -7.54 9.03
C LEU A 312 11.05 -8.86 9.14
N LEU A 313 11.30 -9.78 8.22
CA LEU A 313 10.52 -11.02 8.08
C LEU A 313 10.37 -11.88 9.35
N PRO A 314 11.34 -11.94 10.29
CA PRO A 314 11.09 -12.60 11.59
C PRO A 314 9.95 -11.99 12.41
N TYR A 315 9.76 -10.67 12.33
CA TYR A 315 8.64 -9.96 12.96
C TYR A 315 7.32 -10.25 12.24
N GLU A 316 7.32 -10.13 10.90
CA GLU A 316 6.13 -10.37 10.08
C GLU A 316 5.64 -11.82 10.20
N GLU A 317 6.55 -12.80 10.20
CA GLU A 317 6.23 -14.22 10.44
C GLU A 317 5.58 -14.43 11.81
N ALA A 318 6.12 -13.83 12.87
CA ALA A 318 5.57 -13.96 14.22
C ALA A 318 4.19 -13.30 14.38
N MET A 319 3.90 -12.28 13.57
CA MET A 319 2.63 -11.57 13.52
C MET A 319 1.63 -12.17 12.51
N THR A 320 2.02 -13.23 11.79
CA THR A 320 1.13 -13.91 10.84
C THR A 320 0.24 -14.92 11.52
N ARG A 321 -1.08 -14.82 11.28
CA ARG A 321 -2.12 -15.63 11.92
C ARG A 321 -3.06 -16.22 10.89
N GLN A 322 -3.59 -17.39 11.20
CA GLN A 322 -4.64 -18.01 10.42
C GLN A 322 -6.00 -17.43 10.84
N ASP A 323 -6.78 -16.93 9.90
CA ASP A 323 -8.14 -16.46 10.14
C ASP A 323 -9.04 -17.65 10.47
N SER A 324 -9.67 -17.62 11.64
CA SER A 324 -10.56 -18.69 12.11
C SER A 324 -11.78 -18.90 11.22
N LEU A 325 -12.18 -17.90 10.43
CA LEU A 325 -13.37 -17.98 9.58
C LEU A 325 -13.10 -18.62 8.21
N THR A 326 -11.93 -18.37 7.63
CA THR A 326 -11.59 -18.76 6.26
C THR A 326 -10.51 -19.83 6.20
N GLY A 327 -9.66 -19.93 7.22
CA GLY A 327 -8.44 -20.75 7.20
C GLY A 327 -7.28 -20.09 6.44
N ASP A 328 -7.47 -18.89 5.88
CA ASP A 328 -6.42 -18.16 5.18
C ASP A 328 -5.44 -17.50 6.15
N TRP A 329 -4.20 -17.31 5.72
CA TRP A 329 -3.19 -16.61 6.51
C TRP A 329 -3.23 -15.11 6.27
N TYR A 330 -3.09 -14.32 7.33
CA TYR A 330 -2.95 -12.87 7.25
C TYR A 330 -1.77 -12.47 8.12
N ASP A 331 -0.93 -11.57 7.62
CA ASP A 331 0.00 -10.86 8.48
C ASP A 331 -0.81 -9.82 9.27
N THR A 332 -0.96 -10.06 10.56
CA THR A 332 -1.76 -9.21 11.44
C THR A 332 -0.96 -8.10 12.09
N SER A 333 0.25 -7.82 11.59
CA SER A 333 1.05 -6.65 11.97
C SER A 333 0.43 -5.35 11.44
N ALA A 334 -0.21 -5.37 10.27
CA ALA A 334 -0.89 -4.22 9.68
C ALA A 334 -1.99 -4.63 8.68
N HIS A 335 -2.83 -3.67 8.30
CA HIS A 335 -3.89 -3.91 7.32
C HIS A 335 -3.33 -4.10 5.91
N PHE A 336 -2.28 -3.35 5.57
CA PHE A 336 -1.62 -3.34 4.26
C PHE A 336 -0.11 -3.37 4.42
N LEU A 337 0.58 -4.17 3.62
CA LEU A 337 2.04 -4.30 3.66
C LEU A 337 2.62 -4.03 2.28
N TRP A 338 3.83 -3.50 2.19
CA TRP A 338 4.50 -3.37 0.89
C TRP A 338 5.91 -3.95 0.85
N ILE A 339 6.30 -4.34 -0.37
CA ILE A 339 7.67 -4.74 -0.73
C ILE A 339 8.44 -3.51 -1.20
N GLY A 340 9.58 -3.25 -0.57
CA GLY A 340 10.49 -2.17 -0.91
C GLY A 340 11.21 -2.35 -2.25
N ASP A 341 11.78 -1.27 -2.77
CA ASP A 341 12.47 -1.28 -4.07
C ASP A 341 13.73 -2.17 -4.08
N ARG A 342 14.33 -2.38 -2.90
CA ARG A 342 15.56 -3.19 -2.70
C ARG A 342 15.27 -4.68 -2.43
N THR A 343 14.00 -5.04 -2.23
CA THR A 343 13.56 -6.38 -1.81
C THR A 343 12.57 -7.03 -2.79
N ARG A 344 12.26 -6.38 -3.92
CA ARG A 344 11.25 -6.80 -4.91
C ARG A 344 11.77 -7.56 -6.14
N PHE A 345 12.71 -8.46 -5.96
CA PHE A 345 13.33 -9.22 -7.07
C PHE A 345 12.78 -10.64 -7.16
N GLU A 346 12.96 -11.29 -8.31
CA GLU A 346 12.55 -12.68 -8.53
C GLU A 346 13.33 -13.62 -7.60
N GLY A 347 12.63 -14.51 -6.89
CA GLY A 347 13.23 -15.37 -5.85
C GLY A 347 13.46 -14.70 -4.49
N SER A 348 12.97 -13.47 -4.30
CA SER A 348 13.06 -12.75 -3.02
C SER A 348 12.24 -13.42 -1.91
N ALA A 349 12.82 -13.49 -0.71
CA ALA A 349 12.13 -13.88 0.51
C ALA A 349 10.92 -13.01 0.83
N HIS A 350 10.99 -11.70 0.52
CA HIS A 350 9.86 -10.79 0.72
C HIS A 350 8.70 -11.08 -0.24
N VAL A 351 9.01 -11.43 -1.50
CA VAL A 351 7.98 -11.85 -2.47
C VAL A 351 7.36 -13.18 -2.05
N GLU A 352 8.19 -14.13 -1.59
CA GLU A 352 7.75 -15.42 -1.06
C GLU A 352 6.85 -15.29 0.17
N PHE A 353 7.17 -14.37 1.09
CA PHE A 353 6.31 -14.12 2.25
C PHE A 353 4.96 -13.53 1.83
N LEU A 354 4.97 -12.43 1.05
CA LEU A 354 3.74 -11.70 0.73
C LEU A 354 2.83 -12.43 -0.27
N ARG A 355 3.31 -13.43 -1.02
CA ARG A 355 2.42 -14.21 -1.93
C ARG A 355 1.39 -15.06 -1.19
N GLY A 356 1.64 -15.42 0.06
CA GLY A 356 0.77 -16.37 0.79
C GLY A 356 -0.10 -15.76 1.89
N ILE A 357 0.08 -14.48 2.23
CA ILE A 357 -0.83 -13.76 3.14
C ILE A 357 -2.05 -13.22 2.38
N GLY A 358 -3.17 -12.98 3.06
CA GLY A 358 -4.44 -12.49 2.50
C GLY A 358 -4.59 -10.96 2.49
N ASN A 359 -3.65 -10.22 3.09
CA ASN A 359 -3.66 -8.75 3.13
C ASN A 359 -3.63 -8.14 1.70
N PRO A 360 -4.22 -6.97 1.46
CA PRO A 360 -3.85 -6.18 0.29
C PRO A 360 -2.40 -5.74 0.43
N ILE A 361 -1.64 -5.78 -0.68
CA ILE A 361 -0.20 -5.55 -0.67
C ILE A 361 0.24 -4.51 -1.70
N GLY A 362 1.35 -3.85 -1.40
CA GLY A 362 2.02 -2.89 -2.25
C GLY A 362 3.36 -3.40 -2.76
N MET A 363 3.82 -2.85 -3.88
CA MET A 363 5.20 -3.03 -4.35
C MET A 363 5.72 -1.72 -4.91
N LYS A 364 6.90 -1.29 -4.44
CA LYS A 364 7.57 -0.11 -4.99
C LYS A 364 7.97 -0.37 -6.45
N CYS A 365 7.85 0.62 -7.33
CA CYS A 365 8.22 0.53 -8.73
C CYS A 365 9.16 1.68 -9.08
N GLY A 366 10.46 1.44 -8.98
CA GLY A 366 11.50 2.39 -9.35
C GLY A 366 11.96 2.26 -10.81
N PRO A 367 12.86 3.16 -11.26
CA PRO A 367 13.34 3.23 -12.65
C PRO A 367 14.04 1.96 -13.18
N SER A 368 14.50 1.08 -12.28
CA SER A 368 15.18 -0.18 -12.65
C SER A 368 14.23 -1.32 -12.99
N LEU A 369 12.92 -1.16 -12.78
CA LEU A 369 11.95 -2.23 -13.01
C LEU A 369 11.58 -2.33 -14.49
N GLU A 370 11.78 -3.51 -15.06
CA GLU A 370 11.38 -3.81 -16.44
C GLU A 370 9.99 -4.47 -16.51
N PRO A 371 9.24 -4.27 -17.62
CA PRO A 371 7.88 -4.79 -17.78
C PRO A 371 7.74 -6.29 -17.52
N ASP A 372 8.60 -7.13 -18.10
CA ASP A 372 8.47 -8.59 -17.99
C ASP A 372 8.73 -9.08 -16.55
N ALA A 373 9.64 -8.41 -15.83
CA ALA A 373 9.87 -8.70 -14.42
C ALA A 373 8.67 -8.30 -13.56
N LEU A 374 8.05 -7.14 -13.85
CA LEU A 374 6.82 -6.70 -13.17
C LEU A 374 5.69 -7.72 -13.39
N LEU A 375 5.49 -8.19 -14.62
CA LEU A 375 4.42 -9.15 -14.93
C LEU A 375 4.61 -10.48 -14.19
N ARG A 376 5.84 -11.04 -14.16
CA ARG A 376 6.12 -12.25 -13.37
C ARG A 376 5.88 -12.07 -11.87
N LEU A 377 6.24 -10.90 -11.33
CA LEU A 377 5.95 -10.57 -9.93
C LEU A 377 4.44 -10.48 -9.67
N LEU A 378 3.67 -9.89 -10.59
CA LEU A 378 2.21 -9.83 -10.48
C LEU A 378 1.55 -11.21 -10.57
N ASP A 379 2.03 -12.08 -11.45
CA ASP A 379 1.56 -13.47 -11.54
C ASP A 379 1.84 -14.25 -10.25
N THR A 380 2.91 -13.92 -9.54
CA THR A 380 3.25 -14.53 -8.24
C THR A 380 2.44 -13.95 -7.09
N LEU A 381 2.29 -12.63 -7.03
CA LEU A 381 1.72 -11.91 -5.88
C LEU A 381 0.18 -11.78 -5.94
N ASN A 382 -0.40 -11.89 -7.13
CA ASN A 382 -1.85 -11.85 -7.34
C ASN A 382 -2.28 -12.79 -8.48
N PRO A 383 -2.03 -14.11 -8.34
CA PRO A 383 -2.32 -15.10 -9.38
C PRO A 383 -3.81 -15.14 -9.75
N SER A 384 -4.69 -14.94 -8.76
CA SER A 384 -6.15 -14.92 -8.95
C SER A 384 -6.66 -13.62 -9.59
N ARG A 385 -5.79 -12.64 -9.80
CA ARG A 385 -6.12 -11.30 -10.32
C ARG A 385 -7.27 -10.66 -9.54
N THR A 386 -7.21 -10.74 -8.22
CA THR A 386 -8.20 -10.12 -7.33
C THR A 386 -8.03 -8.61 -7.38
N PRO A 387 -9.05 -7.83 -7.79
CA PRO A 387 -8.98 -6.37 -7.74
C PRO A 387 -8.77 -5.88 -6.30
N GLY A 388 -7.94 -4.84 -6.14
CA GLY A 388 -7.59 -4.29 -4.81
C GLY A 388 -6.49 -5.05 -4.06
N ARG A 389 -6.09 -6.23 -4.52
CA ARG A 389 -4.97 -7.00 -3.92
C ARG A 389 -3.62 -6.32 -4.13
N MET A 390 -3.36 -5.77 -5.31
CA MET A 390 -2.05 -5.19 -5.66
C MET A 390 -2.11 -3.68 -5.83
N THR A 391 -1.20 -2.98 -5.15
CA THR A 391 -0.90 -1.56 -5.40
C THR A 391 0.53 -1.41 -5.91
N LEU A 392 0.70 -0.82 -7.10
CA LEU A 392 1.99 -0.48 -7.68
C LEU A 392 2.37 0.96 -7.29
N ILE A 393 3.41 1.11 -6.49
CA ILE A 393 3.83 2.38 -5.87
C ILE A 393 5.03 2.95 -6.62
N THR A 394 4.77 3.81 -7.60
CA THR A 394 5.80 4.37 -8.50
C THR A 394 6.70 5.38 -7.78
N ARG A 395 8.01 5.37 -8.04
CA ARG A 395 8.98 6.29 -7.40
C ARG A 395 10.15 6.63 -8.32
N TYR A 396 9.87 7.27 -9.44
CA TYR A 396 10.83 7.50 -10.52
C TYR A 396 11.73 8.71 -10.28
N GLY A 397 11.24 9.74 -9.59
CA GLY A 397 11.80 11.08 -9.63
C GLY A 397 11.15 11.93 -10.73
N HIS A 398 11.09 13.24 -10.49
CA HIS A 398 10.46 14.22 -11.38
C HIS A 398 10.98 14.22 -12.83
N ASP A 399 12.26 13.88 -13.02
CA ASP A 399 12.96 13.91 -14.31
C ASP A 399 12.79 12.62 -15.12
N LYS A 400 12.26 11.56 -14.52
CA LYS A 400 12.23 10.20 -15.10
C LYS A 400 10.84 9.62 -15.25
N ILE A 401 9.84 10.15 -14.54
CA ILE A 401 8.50 9.56 -14.48
C ILE A 401 7.85 9.45 -15.87
N GLU A 402 7.88 10.50 -16.68
CA GLU A 402 7.21 10.53 -17.98
C GLU A 402 7.89 9.63 -19.03
N ALA A 403 9.21 9.45 -18.93
CA ALA A 403 9.95 8.56 -19.82
C ALA A 403 9.87 7.09 -19.36
N GLY A 404 9.82 6.86 -18.04
CA GLY A 404 10.01 5.55 -17.44
C GLY A 404 8.71 4.80 -17.14
N LEU A 405 7.65 5.48 -16.68
CA LEU A 405 6.40 4.82 -16.26
C LEU A 405 5.57 4.24 -17.42
N PRO A 406 5.45 4.87 -18.61
CA PRO A 406 4.54 4.39 -19.66
C PRO A 406 4.72 2.93 -20.06
N LYS A 407 5.97 2.42 -20.10
CA LYS A 407 6.25 1.02 -20.46
C LYS A 407 5.61 0.02 -19.47
N LEU A 408 5.60 0.34 -18.17
CA LEU A 408 4.98 -0.50 -17.15
C LEU A 408 3.46 -0.43 -17.24
N VAL A 409 2.90 0.77 -17.39
CA VAL A 409 1.44 0.98 -17.51
C VAL A 409 0.88 0.22 -18.71
N ARG A 410 1.53 0.31 -19.87
CA ARG A 410 1.14 -0.41 -21.09
C ARG A 410 1.18 -1.92 -20.92
N ALA A 411 2.22 -2.44 -20.27
CA ALA A 411 2.35 -3.88 -20.03
C ALA A 411 1.26 -4.42 -19.10
N VAL A 412 1.04 -3.77 -17.96
CA VAL A 412 -0.01 -4.14 -16.99
C VAL A 412 -1.40 -4.04 -17.62
N LYS A 413 -1.66 -2.97 -18.40
CA LYS A 413 -2.93 -2.77 -19.11
C LYS A 413 -3.15 -3.87 -20.15
N ARG A 414 -2.14 -4.20 -20.94
CA ARG A 414 -2.20 -5.25 -21.98
C ARG A 414 -2.52 -6.62 -21.38
N GLU A 415 -1.87 -6.98 -20.28
CA GLU A 415 -2.10 -8.26 -19.62
C GLU A 415 -3.38 -8.27 -18.76
N GLY A 416 -3.97 -7.11 -18.47
CA GLY A 416 -5.22 -6.99 -17.73
C GLY A 416 -5.11 -7.29 -16.24
N HIS A 417 -4.00 -6.92 -15.58
CA HIS A 417 -3.89 -7.04 -14.13
C HIS A 417 -4.66 -5.90 -13.43
N PRO A 418 -5.57 -6.20 -12.48
CA PRO A 418 -6.34 -5.19 -11.78
C PRO A 418 -5.56 -4.63 -10.60
N VAL A 419 -4.71 -3.64 -10.88
CA VAL A 419 -3.84 -2.99 -9.89
C VAL A 419 -4.33 -1.59 -9.53
N VAL A 420 -4.00 -1.13 -8.33
CA VAL A 420 -4.04 0.28 -7.96
C VAL A 420 -2.70 0.91 -8.35
N TRP A 421 -2.71 2.01 -9.10
CA TRP A 421 -1.51 2.81 -9.32
C TRP A 421 -1.42 3.91 -8.27
N SER A 422 -0.29 3.99 -7.56
CA SER A 422 -0.02 5.01 -6.56
C SER A 422 1.32 5.69 -6.86
N CYS A 423 1.39 7.00 -6.64
CA CYS A 423 2.62 7.78 -6.79
C CYS A 423 3.30 8.00 -5.43
N ASP A 424 4.56 7.62 -5.32
CA ASP A 424 5.48 8.01 -4.26
C ASP A 424 6.45 9.07 -4.80
N PRO A 425 6.09 10.35 -4.71
CA PRO A 425 6.91 11.45 -5.23
C PRO A 425 8.07 11.82 -4.30
N MET A 426 8.32 11.02 -3.26
CA MET A 426 9.25 11.36 -2.19
C MET A 426 10.62 10.72 -2.44
N HIS A 427 10.63 9.40 -2.60
CA HIS A 427 11.87 8.62 -2.62
C HIS A 427 12.69 8.79 -3.91
N GLY A 428 12.11 9.33 -4.98
CA GLY A 428 12.81 9.65 -6.23
C GLY A 428 13.49 11.03 -6.22
N ASN A 429 13.13 11.92 -5.29
CA ASN A 429 13.48 13.35 -5.34
C ASN A 429 14.38 13.82 -4.19
N VAL A 430 15.07 12.91 -3.51
CA VAL A 430 16.03 13.25 -2.43
C VAL A 430 17.29 13.88 -3.03
N ILE A 431 17.70 15.01 -2.45
CA ILE A 431 19.01 15.65 -2.71
C ILE A 431 19.76 15.88 -1.39
N LYS A 432 21.06 16.14 -1.48
CA LYS A 432 21.87 16.61 -0.36
C LYS A 432 22.10 18.12 -0.53
N ALA A 433 21.63 18.91 0.44
CA ALA A 433 21.81 20.35 0.48
C ALA A 433 23.27 20.73 0.83
N ALA A 434 23.65 21.99 0.59
CA ALA A 434 25.03 22.46 0.80
C ALA A 434 25.48 22.36 2.27
N ASN A 435 24.53 22.47 3.21
CA ASN A 435 24.76 22.31 4.65
C ASN A 435 24.85 20.85 5.13
N GLY A 436 24.77 19.88 4.21
CA GLY A 436 24.91 18.45 4.50
C GLY A 436 23.61 17.71 4.82
N TYR A 437 22.50 18.42 5.06
CA TYR A 437 21.19 17.80 5.25
C TYR A 437 20.68 17.17 3.96
N LYS A 438 19.95 16.07 4.09
CA LYS A 438 19.09 15.61 3.00
C LYS A 438 17.86 16.51 2.96
N THR A 439 17.36 16.81 1.77
CA THR A 439 16.08 17.51 1.60
C THR A 439 15.40 17.01 0.32
N ARG A 440 14.13 17.38 0.15
CA ARG A 440 13.35 17.15 -1.06
C ARG A 440 12.72 18.48 -1.46
N PRO A 441 13.08 19.07 -2.61
CA PRO A 441 12.43 20.27 -3.10
C PRO A 441 10.98 19.98 -3.43
N PHE A 442 10.06 20.75 -2.85
CA PHE A 442 8.62 20.57 -3.02
C PHE A 442 8.19 20.62 -4.50
N ASP A 443 8.80 21.47 -5.31
CA ASP A 443 8.52 21.55 -6.75
C ASP A 443 8.85 20.25 -7.50
N ARG A 444 9.89 19.52 -7.08
CA ARG A 444 10.22 18.21 -7.66
C ARG A 444 9.19 17.15 -7.26
N ILE A 445 8.74 17.18 -6.00
CA ILE A 445 7.66 16.31 -5.52
C ILE A 445 6.41 16.54 -6.39
N LEU A 446 6.01 17.81 -6.58
CA LEU A 446 4.86 18.15 -7.42
C LEU A 446 5.06 17.79 -8.89
N ALA A 447 6.24 18.01 -9.45
CA ALA A 447 6.54 17.68 -10.83
C ALA A 447 6.41 16.17 -11.10
N GLU A 448 6.86 15.32 -10.17
CA GLU A 448 6.66 13.86 -10.30
C GLU A 448 5.17 13.49 -10.26
N VAL A 449 4.39 14.10 -9.35
CA VAL A 449 2.93 13.88 -9.30
C VAL A 449 2.27 14.32 -10.61
N ARG A 450 2.62 15.48 -11.16
CA ARG A 450 2.09 15.96 -12.45
C ARG A 450 2.40 14.98 -13.57
N GLY A 451 3.64 14.51 -13.65
CA GLY A 451 4.05 13.51 -14.64
C GLY A 451 3.31 12.18 -14.47
N PHE A 452 3.06 11.74 -13.23
CA PHE A 452 2.26 10.54 -12.95
C PHE A 452 0.83 10.65 -13.51
N PHE A 453 0.13 11.75 -13.23
CA PHE A 453 -1.21 11.99 -13.78
C PHE A 453 -1.18 12.10 -15.31
N ALA A 454 -0.19 12.81 -15.87
CA ALA A 454 -0.05 12.97 -17.32
C ALA A 454 0.13 11.63 -18.04
N VAL A 455 0.97 10.74 -17.49
CA VAL A 455 1.15 9.38 -18.03
C VAL A 455 -0.15 8.59 -17.98
N HIS A 456 -0.84 8.58 -16.85
CA HIS A 456 -2.09 7.80 -16.73
C HIS A 456 -3.18 8.29 -17.68
N ARG A 457 -3.32 9.61 -17.84
CA ARG A 457 -4.21 10.24 -18.80
C ARG A 457 -3.87 9.84 -20.24
N ALA A 458 -2.60 9.94 -20.63
CA ALA A 458 -2.13 9.58 -21.96
C ALA A 458 -2.33 8.10 -22.28
N GLU A 459 -2.15 7.22 -21.29
CA GLU A 459 -2.34 5.77 -21.44
C GLU A 459 -3.80 5.32 -21.22
N GLY A 460 -4.72 6.24 -20.90
CA GLY A 460 -6.13 5.94 -20.63
C GLY A 460 -6.30 4.96 -19.46
N THR A 461 -5.59 5.19 -18.35
CA THR A 461 -5.63 4.41 -17.11
C THR A 461 -5.87 5.35 -15.93
N PHE A 462 -6.07 4.83 -14.71
CA PHE A 462 -6.39 5.66 -13.56
C PHE A 462 -5.17 5.93 -12.67
N ALA A 463 -4.86 7.20 -12.43
CA ALA A 463 -3.95 7.66 -11.38
C ALA A 463 -4.64 7.50 -10.01
N GLY A 464 -4.49 6.33 -9.39
CA GLY A 464 -5.35 5.88 -8.31
C GLY A 464 -5.00 6.32 -6.89
N GLY A 465 -3.80 6.87 -6.65
CA GLY A 465 -3.42 7.25 -5.31
C GLY A 465 -2.08 7.96 -5.17
N ILE A 466 -1.82 8.37 -3.93
CA ILE A 466 -0.56 8.99 -3.49
C ILE A 466 -0.02 8.25 -2.26
N HIS A 467 1.30 8.19 -2.15
CA HIS A 467 2.07 7.62 -1.05
C HIS A 467 3.12 8.66 -0.60
N ALA A 468 2.82 9.43 0.45
CA ALA A 468 3.67 10.53 0.88
C ALA A 468 4.25 10.33 2.28
N GLU A 469 5.49 10.76 2.48
CA GLU A 469 6.10 10.85 3.81
C GLU A 469 5.81 12.24 4.37
N MET A 470 5.11 12.30 5.49
CA MET A 470 4.54 13.52 6.04
C MET A 470 4.39 13.44 7.56
N THR A 471 4.33 14.60 8.21
CA THR A 471 4.14 14.71 9.66
C THR A 471 3.27 15.89 10.01
N GLY A 472 2.47 15.75 11.07
CA GLY A 472 1.72 16.85 11.67
C GLY A 472 2.57 17.79 12.53
N GLN A 473 3.83 17.43 12.78
CA GLN A 473 4.79 18.28 13.48
C GLN A 473 5.18 19.50 12.62
N ASN A 474 5.48 20.62 13.26
CA ASN A 474 5.97 21.82 12.58
C ASN A 474 7.46 21.65 12.27
N VAL A 475 7.79 20.98 11.16
CA VAL A 475 9.18 20.65 10.76
C VAL A 475 9.63 21.43 9.52
N THR A 476 10.94 21.55 9.35
CA THR A 476 11.61 22.18 8.20
C THR A 476 12.50 21.18 7.49
N GLU A 477 11.91 20.14 6.89
CA GLU A 477 12.65 19.02 6.30
C GLU A 477 12.68 19.08 4.76
N CYS A 478 11.55 19.40 4.11
CA CYS A 478 11.47 19.63 2.67
C CYS A 478 11.59 21.14 2.35
N THR A 479 12.39 21.48 1.34
CA THR A 479 12.56 22.86 0.86
C THR A 479 11.40 23.31 -0.03
N GLY A 480 11.14 24.62 -0.08
CA GLY A 480 10.07 25.22 -0.89
C GLY A 480 8.67 25.04 -0.29
N GLY A 481 7.66 24.99 -1.17
CA GLY A 481 6.24 25.09 -0.80
C GLY A 481 5.85 26.54 -0.46
N ALA A 482 4.60 26.75 -0.06
CA ALA A 482 4.06 28.11 0.14
C ALA A 482 4.72 28.92 1.27
N ILE A 483 5.42 28.24 2.17
CA ILE A 483 6.16 28.85 3.29
C ILE A 483 7.61 29.18 2.87
N ASP A 484 8.04 28.73 1.68
CA ASP A 484 9.37 28.95 1.09
C ASP A 484 10.52 28.56 2.04
N ILE A 485 10.53 27.29 2.46
CA ILE A 485 11.60 26.77 3.33
C ILE A 485 12.91 26.75 2.54
N THR A 486 13.88 27.55 2.97
CA THR A 486 15.21 27.63 2.37
C THR A 486 16.14 26.54 2.91
N GLU A 487 17.27 26.30 2.23
CA GLU A 487 18.29 25.37 2.75
C GLU A 487 18.80 25.78 4.13
N GLN A 488 18.95 27.09 4.40
CA GLN A 488 19.34 27.59 5.72
C GLN A 488 18.26 27.30 6.77
N GLY A 489 16.99 27.39 6.38
CA GLY A 489 15.84 27.10 7.24
C GLY A 489 15.76 25.64 7.67
N LEU A 490 16.43 24.70 6.99
CA LEU A 490 16.41 23.29 7.36
C LEU A 490 16.87 23.07 8.81
N ALA A 491 17.89 23.78 9.25
CA ALA A 491 18.49 23.60 10.57
C ALA A 491 17.58 24.03 11.75
N ASP A 492 16.46 24.72 11.51
CA ASP A 492 15.55 25.20 12.56
C ASP A 492 14.84 24.02 13.26
N ARG A 493 14.21 23.13 12.49
CA ARG A 493 13.37 22.03 13.00
C ARG A 493 13.50 20.75 12.14
N TYR A 494 14.74 20.29 11.95
CA TYR A 494 15.02 19.01 11.26
C TYR A 494 14.96 17.86 12.28
N HIS A 495 13.84 17.14 12.34
CA HIS A 495 13.60 16.12 13.35
C HIS A 495 13.71 14.68 12.82
N THR A 496 13.63 14.48 11.50
CA THR A 496 13.78 13.15 10.91
C THR A 496 15.23 12.65 10.94
N HIS A 497 15.36 11.35 11.20
CA HIS A 497 16.63 10.64 11.15
C HIS A 497 16.84 9.84 9.85
N CYS A 498 15.77 9.64 9.08
CA CYS A 498 15.80 8.90 7.84
C CYS A 498 15.73 9.88 6.66
N ASP A 499 14.54 10.03 6.09
CA ASP A 499 14.32 10.92 4.94
C ASP A 499 13.39 12.11 5.31
N PRO A 500 13.54 13.25 4.61
CA PRO A 500 12.75 14.47 4.81
C PRO A 500 11.24 14.30 4.60
N ARG A 501 10.42 14.68 5.58
CA ARG A 501 8.95 14.61 5.52
C ARG A 501 8.35 15.94 5.05
N LEU A 502 7.19 15.88 4.41
CA LEU A 502 6.35 17.06 4.25
C LEU A 502 5.82 17.50 5.61
N ASN A 503 5.87 18.79 5.91
CA ASN A 503 5.14 19.32 7.06
C ASN A 503 3.65 19.51 6.72
N ALA A 504 2.82 19.79 7.73
CA ALA A 504 1.37 19.95 7.55
C ALA A 504 0.99 20.96 6.45
N GLY A 505 1.71 22.08 6.34
CA GLY A 505 1.45 23.11 5.32
C GLY A 505 1.70 22.61 3.91
N GLN A 506 2.85 21.95 3.68
CA GLN A 506 3.20 21.34 2.39
C GLN A 506 2.29 20.15 2.05
N SER A 507 1.88 19.36 3.04
CA SER A 507 0.92 18.26 2.86
C SER A 507 -0.46 18.77 2.41
N LEU A 508 -0.94 19.85 3.03
CA LEU A 508 -2.21 20.48 2.65
C LEU A 508 -2.14 21.11 1.25
N GLU A 509 -1.04 21.79 0.93
CA GLU A 509 -0.76 22.30 -0.42
C GLU A 509 -0.78 21.18 -1.47
N LEU A 510 -0.10 20.07 -1.19
CA LEU A 510 -0.13 18.88 -2.06
C LEU A 510 -1.55 18.34 -2.26
N ALA A 511 -2.37 18.28 -1.21
CA ALA A 511 -3.75 17.79 -1.31
C ALA A 511 -4.63 18.66 -2.22
N PHE A 512 -4.49 19.99 -2.17
CA PHE A 512 -5.21 20.88 -3.08
C PHE A 512 -4.78 20.71 -4.54
N LEU A 513 -3.49 20.56 -4.79
CA LEU A 513 -2.98 20.36 -6.14
C LEU A 513 -3.38 18.99 -6.69
N LEU A 514 -3.36 17.94 -5.86
CA LEU A 514 -3.90 16.62 -6.19
C LEU A 514 -5.39 16.67 -6.52
N ALA A 515 -6.17 17.42 -5.74
CA ALA A 515 -7.60 17.62 -5.98
C ALA A 515 -7.88 18.28 -7.35
N GLU A 516 -7.07 19.25 -7.76
CA GLU A 516 -7.16 19.88 -9.09
C GLU A 516 -6.86 18.86 -10.20
N MET A 517 -5.75 18.12 -10.10
CA MET A 517 -5.38 17.09 -11.09
C MET A 517 -6.39 15.95 -11.19
N LEU A 518 -6.93 15.49 -10.05
CA LEU A 518 -7.94 14.44 -10.01
C LEU A 518 -9.27 14.90 -10.62
N ASN A 519 -9.64 16.16 -10.47
CA ASN A 519 -10.84 16.72 -11.11
C ASN A 519 -10.71 16.76 -12.63
N GLU A 520 -9.55 17.15 -13.15
CA GLU A 520 -9.26 17.08 -14.59
C GLU A 520 -9.37 15.64 -15.10
N GLU A 521 -8.76 14.69 -14.39
CA GLU A 521 -8.78 13.27 -14.73
C GLU A 521 -10.22 12.72 -14.80
N MET A 522 -11.04 13.05 -13.80
CA MET A 522 -12.44 12.62 -13.76
C MET A 522 -13.29 13.29 -14.84
N ALA A 523 -12.99 14.54 -15.19
CA ALA A 523 -13.67 15.22 -16.30
C ALA A 523 -13.37 14.56 -17.65
N GLU A 524 -12.10 14.24 -17.94
CA GLU A 524 -11.71 13.55 -19.17
C GLU A 524 -12.31 12.14 -19.25
N ARG A 525 -12.32 11.39 -18.15
CA ARG A 525 -12.97 10.07 -18.11
C ARG A 525 -14.48 10.13 -18.36
N ARG A 526 -15.18 11.14 -17.81
CA ARG A 526 -16.60 11.35 -18.08
C ARG A 526 -16.85 11.68 -19.56
N LYS A 527 -15.98 12.48 -20.19
CA LYS A 527 -16.05 12.77 -21.62
C LYS A 527 -15.81 11.54 -22.48
N ALA A 528 -14.89 10.66 -22.09
CA ALA A 528 -14.60 9.43 -22.84
C ALA A 528 -15.69 8.35 -22.69
N ALA A 529 -16.50 8.42 -21.61
CA ALA A 529 -17.60 7.48 -21.36
C ALA A 529 -18.94 7.92 -21.95
N ALA A 530 -19.10 9.21 -22.27
CA ALA A 530 -20.27 9.79 -22.94
C ALA A 530 -20.13 9.66 -24.45
#